data_AF-A0A382N9B0-F1
#
_entry.id   AF-A0A382N9B0-F1
#
_cell.length_a   1.000
_cell.length_b   1.000
_cell.length_c   1.000
_cell.angle_alpha   90.00
_cell.angle_beta   90.00
_cell.angle_gamma   90.00
#
_symmetry.space_group_name_H-M   'P 1'
#
loop_
_entity.id
_entity.type
_entity.pdbx_description
1 polymer ?
#
loop_
_entity_poly.entity_id
_entity_poly.type
_entity_poly.pdbx_seq_one_letter_code
_entity_poly.pdbx_strand_id
1 'polypeptide(L)'
;QRDQVYDAIKNFEKAIDIRPEYFEAHSNLGHSLNLINQEDAAVKCYEKSLAINPDYTPAYINIALVYQEKGQIDNAIKQYEKALAINPNHVLAYYNLSDIKQYTISDDQVAKMASLLSTGNLSQSERIHLCFALAKVCENLENQDELFKCLDEGNRLRKKDLNYSLEKSQNLSSTFRRLFSTLPTVIEQSQSFEPSTIRPIFIVGMPRSGTTLVEQIISSHHAVYGAGELTTLPTVVGPIARDHLTQNTNLSDSNFLSIRQQYLDALSRFEVPENVITDKLPLNFQYIGFILSAFPEAKIVHLKRDARATCWSIYKCHFKNKGNGFAYNLDDLSGFYGLYVELMDFWHQLFPDKIYDICYEDLTTNQEEET
;
A
#
# COMPACT_ATOMS: atom_id res chain seq x y z
N GLN A 1 -14.56 -2.68 -8.16
CA GLN A 1 -13.26 -2.93 -8.83
C GLN A 1 -13.21 -4.36 -9.37
N ARG A 2 -13.49 -5.41 -8.58
CA ARG A 2 -13.46 -6.82 -9.05
C ARG A 2 -14.38 -7.09 -10.27
N ASP A 3 -15.60 -6.56 -10.29
CA ASP A 3 -16.53 -6.73 -11.43
C ASP A 3 -16.01 -6.10 -12.73
N GLN A 4 -15.34 -4.95 -12.63
CA GLN A 4 -14.73 -4.29 -13.78
C GLN A 4 -13.58 -5.12 -14.37
N VAL A 5 -12.84 -5.87 -13.54
CA VAL A 5 -11.78 -6.76 -14.01
C VAL A 5 -12.37 -7.95 -14.76
N TYR A 6 -13.46 -8.55 -14.27
CA TYR A 6 -14.13 -9.64 -14.99
C TYR A 6 -14.74 -9.19 -16.33
N ASP A 7 -15.29 -7.98 -16.38
CA ASP A 7 -15.75 -7.40 -17.65
C ASP A 7 -14.59 -7.14 -18.61
N ALA A 8 -13.44 -6.68 -18.12
CA ALA A 8 -12.23 -6.52 -18.92
C ALA A 8 -11.76 -7.86 -19.52
N ILE A 9 -11.70 -8.93 -18.71
CA ILE A 9 -11.36 -10.29 -19.16
C ILE A 9 -12.26 -10.71 -20.33
N LYS A 10 -13.59 -10.65 -20.15
CA LYS A 10 -14.55 -11.03 -21.19
C LYS A 10 -14.39 -10.22 -22.48
N ASN A 11 -14.07 -8.93 -22.37
CA ASN A 11 -13.87 -8.08 -23.53
C ASN A 11 -12.56 -8.41 -24.27
N PHE A 12 -11.48 -8.71 -23.55
CA PHE A 12 -10.23 -9.13 -24.19
C PHE A 12 -10.31 -10.52 -24.81
N GLU A 13 -11.03 -11.47 -24.18
CA GLU A 13 -11.34 -12.78 -24.78
C GLU A 13 -12.08 -12.61 -26.12
N LYS A 14 -13.14 -11.78 -26.16
CA LYS A 14 -13.84 -11.47 -27.41
C LYS A 14 -12.94 -10.82 -28.46
N ALA A 15 -12.05 -9.91 -28.04
CA ALA A 15 -11.11 -9.26 -28.96
C ALA A 15 -10.15 -10.28 -29.58
N ILE A 16 -9.70 -11.27 -28.79
CA ILE A 16 -8.85 -12.38 -29.25
C ILE A 16 -9.63 -13.33 -30.16
N ASP A 17 -10.90 -13.62 -29.87
CA ASP A 17 -11.75 -14.44 -30.74
C ASP A 17 -11.92 -13.81 -32.13
N ILE A 18 -12.11 -12.48 -32.18
CA ILE A 18 -12.22 -11.73 -33.43
C ILE A 18 -10.87 -11.62 -34.15
N ARG A 19 -9.79 -11.39 -33.40
CA ARG A 19 -8.43 -11.23 -33.93
C ARG A 19 -7.42 -11.99 -33.04
N PRO A 20 -7.13 -13.26 -33.36
CA PRO A 20 -6.21 -14.09 -32.57
C PRO A 20 -4.78 -13.53 -32.47
N GLU A 21 -4.34 -12.80 -33.50
CA GLU A 21 -3.00 -12.17 -33.57
C GLU A 21 -2.96 -10.77 -32.93
N TYR A 22 -3.93 -10.40 -32.09
CA TYR A 22 -3.93 -9.10 -31.41
C TYR A 22 -3.09 -9.17 -30.11
N PHE A 23 -1.77 -8.99 -30.23
CA PHE A 23 -0.84 -9.20 -29.13
C PHE A 23 -1.12 -8.30 -27.91
N GLU A 24 -1.60 -7.06 -28.10
CA GLU A 24 -1.98 -6.18 -26.99
C GLU A 24 -3.20 -6.73 -26.22
N ALA A 25 -4.15 -7.38 -26.90
CA ALA A 25 -5.28 -8.02 -26.22
C ALA A 25 -4.84 -9.22 -25.39
N HIS A 26 -3.91 -10.05 -25.88
CA HIS A 26 -3.30 -11.12 -25.08
C HIS A 26 -2.60 -10.57 -23.84
N SER A 27 -1.78 -9.52 -23.99
CA SER A 27 -1.10 -8.91 -22.83
C SER A 27 -2.09 -8.29 -21.85
N ASN A 28 -3.11 -7.59 -22.32
CA ASN A 28 -4.10 -6.98 -21.43
C ASN A 28 -4.98 -8.02 -20.73
N LEU A 29 -5.32 -9.12 -21.41
CA LEU A 29 -5.95 -10.27 -20.77
C LEU A 29 -5.06 -10.83 -19.66
N GLY A 30 -3.75 -11.01 -19.93
CA GLY A 30 -2.80 -11.45 -18.92
C GLY A 30 -2.77 -10.53 -17.70
N HIS A 31 -2.76 -9.21 -17.92
CA HIS A 31 -2.83 -8.23 -16.83
C HIS A 31 -4.12 -8.33 -16.01
N SER A 32 -5.27 -8.47 -16.66
CA SER A 32 -6.54 -8.66 -15.94
C SER A 32 -6.59 -9.97 -15.15
N LEU A 33 -5.99 -11.05 -15.67
CA LEU A 33 -5.86 -12.32 -14.95
C LEU A 33 -4.94 -12.19 -13.73
N ASN A 34 -3.83 -11.43 -13.85
CA ASN A 34 -2.95 -11.19 -12.72
C ASN A 34 -3.66 -10.43 -11.59
N LEU A 35 -4.51 -9.46 -11.92
CA LEU A 35 -5.30 -8.69 -10.95
C LEU A 35 -6.31 -9.55 -10.15
N ILE A 36 -6.61 -10.77 -10.58
CA ILE A 36 -7.44 -11.74 -9.86
C ILE A 36 -6.61 -12.95 -9.37
N ASN A 37 -5.29 -12.79 -9.23
CA ASN A 37 -4.34 -13.80 -8.75
C ASN A 37 -4.30 -15.09 -9.61
N GLN A 38 -4.67 -15.01 -10.89
CA GLN A 38 -4.51 -16.11 -11.84
C GLN A 38 -3.18 -16.01 -12.59
N GLU A 39 -2.09 -16.00 -11.82
CA GLU A 39 -0.73 -15.70 -12.29
C GLU A 39 -0.23 -16.64 -13.40
N ASP A 40 -0.49 -17.94 -13.31
CA ASP A 40 -0.08 -18.91 -14.34
C ASP A 40 -0.80 -18.69 -15.67
N ALA A 41 -2.09 -18.32 -15.61
CA ALA A 41 -2.85 -17.97 -16.80
C ALA A 41 -2.36 -16.65 -17.38
N ALA A 42 -2.03 -15.68 -16.52
CA ALA A 42 -1.47 -14.40 -16.91
C ALA A 42 -0.15 -14.56 -17.69
N VAL A 43 0.79 -15.37 -17.17
CA VAL A 43 2.08 -15.64 -17.85
C VAL A 43 1.86 -16.25 -19.24
N LYS A 44 0.97 -17.25 -19.38
CA LYS A 44 0.66 -17.83 -20.69
C LYS A 44 0.10 -16.81 -21.68
N CYS A 45 -0.70 -15.86 -21.22
CA CYS A 45 -1.21 -14.77 -22.05
C CYS A 45 -0.08 -13.82 -22.49
N TYR A 46 0.85 -13.47 -21.61
CA TYR A 46 2.02 -12.67 -21.99
C TYR A 46 2.93 -13.41 -22.96
N GLU A 47 3.17 -14.71 -22.76
CA GLU A 47 3.96 -15.55 -23.68
C GLU A 47 3.32 -15.63 -25.06
N LYS A 48 1.98 -15.73 -25.15
CA LYS A 48 1.26 -15.63 -26.44
C LYS A 48 1.45 -14.27 -27.09
N SER A 49 1.35 -13.18 -26.31
CA SER A 49 1.63 -11.83 -26.80
C SER A 49 3.02 -11.73 -27.42
N LEU A 50 4.04 -12.29 -26.74
CA LEU A 50 5.43 -12.31 -27.22
C LEU A 50 5.67 -13.27 -28.38
N ALA A 51 4.90 -14.35 -28.52
CA ALA A 51 4.97 -15.22 -29.68
C ALA A 51 4.50 -14.51 -30.96
N ILE A 52 3.53 -13.59 -30.84
CA ILE A 52 3.00 -12.78 -31.93
C ILE A 52 3.90 -11.56 -32.20
N ASN A 53 4.32 -10.87 -31.13
CA ASN A 53 5.21 -9.72 -31.20
C ASN A 53 6.37 -9.85 -30.18
N PRO A 54 7.52 -10.40 -30.60
CA PRO A 54 8.68 -10.62 -29.73
C PRO A 54 9.28 -9.36 -29.10
N ASP A 55 8.99 -8.17 -29.65
CA ASP A 55 9.53 -6.88 -29.21
C ASP A 55 8.55 -6.12 -28.29
N TYR A 56 7.45 -6.73 -27.87
CA TYR A 56 6.46 -6.07 -27.03
C TYR A 56 6.93 -5.93 -25.57
N THR A 57 7.64 -4.84 -25.28
CA THR A 57 8.24 -4.52 -23.97
C THR A 57 7.29 -4.70 -22.77
N PRO A 58 6.00 -4.26 -22.81
CA PRO A 58 5.10 -4.41 -21.66
C PRO A 58 4.86 -5.86 -21.24
N ALA A 59 4.88 -6.83 -22.16
CA ALA A 59 4.69 -8.24 -21.81
C ALA A 59 5.89 -8.78 -21.00
N TYR A 60 7.13 -8.43 -21.37
CA TYR A 60 8.31 -8.79 -20.57
C TYR A 60 8.27 -8.22 -19.16
N ILE A 61 7.88 -6.95 -19.03
CA ILE A 61 7.75 -6.27 -17.74
C ILE A 61 6.70 -6.96 -16.86
N ASN A 62 5.55 -7.31 -17.43
CA ASN A 62 4.51 -7.97 -16.66
C ASN A 62 4.89 -9.41 -16.26
N ILE A 63 5.56 -10.17 -17.13
CA ILE A 63 6.12 -11.48 -16.74
C ILE A 63 7.13 -11.30 -15.60
N ALA A 64 8.00 -10.28 -15.68
CA ALA A 64 8.97 -9.98 -14.63
C ALA A 64 8.29 -9.67 -13.28
N LEU A 65 7.21 -8.89 -13.29
CA LEU A 65 6.40 -8.60 -12.11
C LEU A 65 5.81 -9.88 -11.49
N VAL A 66 5.24 -10.77 -12.31
CA VAL A 66 4.71 -12.05 -11.80
C VAL A 66 5.82 -12.92 -11.20
N TYR A 67 6.99 -13.01 -11.85
CA TYR A 67 8.12 -13.73 -11.28
C TYR A 67 8.62 -13.12 -9.97
N GLN A 68 8.63 -11.79 -9.87
CA GLN A 68 8.99 -11.10 -8.64
C GLN A 68 7.98 -11.38 -7.51
N GLU A 69 6.68 -11.38 -7.80
CA GLU A 69 5.61 -11.73 -6.86
C GLU A 69 5.77 -13.18 -6.35
N LYS A 70 6.21 -14.10 -7.21
CA LYS A 70 6.52 -15.49 -6.86
C LYS A 70 7.89 -15.70 -6.18
N GLY A 71 8.66 -14.65 -5.95
CA GLY A 71 10.02 -14.74 -5.39
C GLY A 71 11.08 -15.33 -6.35
N GLN A 72 10.76 -15.48 -7.64
CA GLN A 72 11.69 -15.95 -8.67
C GLN A 72 12.54 -14.80 -9.21
N ILE A 73 13.37 -14.22 -8.34
CA ILE A 73 14.08 -12.96 -8.59
C ILE A 73 15.00 -13.01 -9.83
N ASP A 74 15.77 -14.07 -10.01
CA ASP A 74 16.66 -14.21 -11.18
C ASP A 74 15.89 -14.25 -12.51
N ASN A 75 14.71 -14.87 -12.51
CA ASN A 75 13.84 -14.90 -13.69
C ASN A 75 13.26 -13.52 -13.97
N ALA A 76 12.83 -12.79 -12.93
CA ALA A 76 12.34 -11.42 -13.07
C ALA A 76 13.41 -10.49 -13.66
N ILE A 77 14.64 -10.53 -13.14
CA ILE A 77 15.78 -9.75 -13.64
C ILE A 77 15.99 -9.99 -15.14
N LYS A 78 16.05 -11.26 -15.57
CA LYS A 78 16.22 -11.61 -16.99
C LYS A 78 15.15 -11.00 -17.89
N GLN A 79 13.89 -10.97 -17.46
CA GLN A 79 12.81 -10.40 -18.26
C GLN A 79 12.87 -8.88 -18.31
N TYR A 80 13.21 -8.20 -17.21
CA TYR A 80 13.47 -6.76 -17.23
C TYR A 80 14.66 -6.40 -18.13
N GLU A 81 15.73 -7.19 -18.12
CA GLU A 81 16.89 -6.97 -18.98
C GLU A 81 16.54 -7.16 -20.47
N LYS A 82 15.69 -8.14 -20.81
CA LYS A 82 15.13 -8.25 -22.17
C LYS A 82 14.30 -7.04 -22.56
N ALA A 83 13.42 -6.57 -21.66
CA ALA A 83 12.65 -5.36 -21.89
C ALA A 83 13.55 -4.14 -22.18
N LEU A 84 14.63 -3.99 -21.41
CA LEU A 84 15.62 -2.91 -21.57
C LEU A 84 16.53 -3.08 -22.79
N ALA A 85 16.75 -4.31 -23.26
CA ALA A 85 17.46 -4.56 -24.52
C ALA A 85 16.64 -4.09 -25.73
N ILE A 86 15.32 -4.27 -25.69
CA ILE A 86 14.39 -3.85 -26.75
C ILE A 86 14.13 -2.34 -26.68
N ASN A 87 13.84 -1.82 -25.48
CA ASN A 87 13.62 -0.40 -25.24
C ASN A 87 14.56 0.11 -24.13
N PRO A 88 15.76 0.60 -24.49
CA PRO A 88 16.77 1.08 -23.55
C PRO A 88 16.36 2.28 -22.69
N ASN A 89 15.26 2.95 -23.07
CA ASN A 89 14.76 4.16 -22.40
C ASN A 89 13.55 3.86 -21.51
N HIS A 90 13.17 2.59 -21.30
CA HIS A 90 11.96 2.23 -20.57
C HIS A 90 12.11 2.44 -19.05
N VAL A 91 11.72 3.61 -18.56
CA VAL A 91 11.91 4.04 -17.17
C VAL A 91 11.27 3.09 -16.13
N LEU A 92 10.04 2.62 -16.36
CA LEU A 92 9.41 1.69 -15.41
C LEU A 92 10.15 0.36 -15.29
N ALA A 93 10.88 -0.07 -16.33
CA ALA A 93 11.67 -1.29 -16.27
C ALA A 93 12.91 -1.07 -15.39
N TYR A 94 13.57 0.07 -15.51
CA TYR A 94 14.65 0.47 -14.60
C TYR A 94 14.17 0.58 -13.15
N TYR A 95 13.03 1.22 -12.92
CA TYR A 95 12.45 1.38 -11.58
C TYR A 95 12.18 0.02 -10.93
N ASN A 96 11.44 -0.87 -11.58
CA ASN A 96 11.17 -2.19 -11.01
C ASN A 96 12.43 -3.05 -10.89
N LEU A 97 13.35 -2.98 -11.86
CA LEU A 97 14.61 -3.73 -11.80
C LEU A 97 15.49 -3.26 -10.63
N SER A 98 15.52 -1.96 -10.35
CA SER A 98 16.28 -1.39 -9.23
C SER A 98 15.84 -1.91 -7.87
N ASP A 99 14.56 -2.30 -7.72
CA ASP A 99 14.05 -2.86 -6.47
C ASP A 99 14.60 -4.27 -6.17
N ILE A 100 15.04 -5.01 -7.19
CA ILE A 100 15.39 -6.44 -7.04
C ILE A 100 16.82 -6.81 -7.46
N LYS A 101 17.47 -6.01 -8.32
CA LYS A 101 18.84 -6.26 -8.78
C LYS A 101 19.84 -5.55 -7.88
N GLN A 102 20.90 -6.26 -7.49
CA GLN A 102 22.09 -5.65 -6.86
C GLN A 102 22.99 -5.08 -7.96
N TYR A 103 23.16 -3.76 -7.96
CA TYR A 103 23.98 -3.08 -8.95
C TYR A 103 25.44 -2.99 -8.53
N THR A 104 26.30 -3.05 -9.53
CA THR A 104 27.74 -2.83 -9.43
C THR A 104 28.14 -1.64 -10.29
N ILE A 105 29.34 -1.09 -10.07
CA ILE A 105 29.85 0.03 -10.86
C ILE A 105 30.05 -0.33 -12.36
N SER A 106 30.13 -1.62 -12.69
CA SER A 106 30.25 -2.11 -14.06
C SER A 106 28.92 -2.23 -14.82
N ASP A 107 27.77 -2.03 -14.16
CA ASP A 107 26.48 -2.11 -14.83
C ASP A 107 26.23 -0.87 -15.70
N ASP A 108 26.27 -1.03 -17.04
CA ASP A 108 25.98 0.02 -18.02
C ASP A 108 24.62 0.71 -17.81
N GLN A 109 23.68 -0.01 -17.18
CA GLN A 109 22.35 0.49 -16.83
C GLN A 109 22.42 1.73 -15.91
N VAL A 110 23.43 1.83 -15.03
CA VAL A 110 23.60 2.99 -14.14
C VAL A 110 23.88 4.26 -14.95
N ALA A 111 24.82 4.18 -15.89
CA ALA A 111 25.14 5.30 -16.78
C ALA A 111 23.95 5.67 -17.68
N LYS A 112 23.19 4.68 -18.17
CA LYS A 112 21.98 4.92 -18.96
C LYS A 112 20.90 5.64 -18.15
N MET A 113 20.61 5.20 -16.92
CA MET A 113 19.64 5.86 -16.05
C MET A 113 20.06 7.30 -15.75
N ALA A 114 21.33 7.53 -15.43
CA ALA A 114 21.86 8.88 -15.19
C ALA A 114 21.70 9.78 -16.43
N SER A 115 22.05 9.28 -17.62
CA SER A 115 21.87 10.01 -18.88
C SER A 115 20.40 10.32 -19.16
N LEU A 116 19.50 9.36 -18.97
CA LEU A 116 18.05 9.58 -19.15
C LEU A 116 17.53 10.68 -18.22
N LEU A 117 17.99 10.72 -16.97
CA LEU A 117 17.56 11.74 -16.02
C LEU A 117 18.03 13.15 -16.43
N SER A 118 19.26 13.26 -16.95
CA SER A 118 19.86 14.54 -17.34
C SER A 118 19.39 15.07 -18.70
N THR A 119 19.29 14.22 -19.71
CA THR A 119 19.06 14.63 -21.11
C THR A 119 17.75 14.11 -21.70
N GLY A 120 17.06 13.20 -21.02
CA GLY A 120 15.82 12.60 -21.51
C GLY A 120 14.65 13.58 -21.46
N ASN A 121 13.81 13.54 -22.51
CA ASN A 121 12.48 14.15 -22.48
C ASN A 121 11.52 13.25 -21.69
N LEU A 122 11.61 13.33 -20.36
CA LEU A 122 10.82 12.52 -19.44
C LEU A 122 9.56 13.26 -19.01
N SER A 123 8.44 12.54 -18.96
CA SER A 123 7.29 12.99 -18.18
C SER A 123 7.67 13.13 -16.69
N GLN A 124 6.87 13.87 -15.93
CA GLN A 124 7.11 14.04 -14.51
C GLN A 124 7.07 12.72 -13.74
N SER A 125 6.14 11.82 -14.09
CA SER A 125 6.05 10.48 -13.47
C SER A 125 7.27 9.63 -13.78
N GLU A 126 7.78 9.67 -15.01
CA GLU A 126 9.02 8.97 -15.37
C GLU A 126 10.22 9.56 -14.62
N ARG A 127 10.32 10.88 -14.53
CA ARG A 127 11.39 11.52 -13.75
C ARG A 127 11.37 11.09 -12.28
N ILE A 128 10.19 11.05 -11.66
CA ILE A 128 10.03 10.55 -10.29
C ILE A 128 10.51 9.10 -10.18
N HIS A 129 9.99 8.20 -11.01
CA HIS A 129 10.39 6.79 -10.97
C HIS A 129 11.89 6.61 -11.18
N LEU A 130 12.50 7.35 -12.11
CA LEU A 130 13.93 7.26 -12.38
C LEU A 130 14.78 7.80 -11.22
N CYS A 131 14.34 8.86 -10.54
CA CYS A 131 14.98 9.36 -9.32
C CYS A 131 14.99 8.29 -8.22
N PHE A 132 13.86 7.62 -7.95
CA PHE A 132 13.81 6.55 -6.95
C PHE A 132 14.63 5.32 -7.37
N ALA A 133 14.68 5.01 -8.67
CA ALA A 133 15.52 3.93 -9.19
C ALA A 133 17.00 4.20 -8.96
N LEU A 134 17.47 5.41 -9.33
CA LEU A 134 18.86 5.83 -9.11
C LEU A 134 19.20 5.96 -7.63
N ALA A 135 18.28 6.42 -6.78
CA ALA A 135 18.48 6.41 -5.34
C ALA A 135 18.77 4.98 -4.83
N LYS A 136 17.99 3.98 -5.28
CA LYS A 136 18.19 2.59 -4.89
C LYS A 136 19.55 2.05 -5.34
N VAL A 137 19.96 2.36 -6.56
CA VAL A 137 21.28 2.01 -7.11
C VAL A 137 22.40 2.69 -6.32
N CYS A 138 22.28 3.98 -6.03
CA CYS A 138 23.29 4.74 -5.28
C CYS A 138 23.44 4.21 -3.85
N GLU A 139 22.35 3.74 -3.24
CA GLU A 139 22.40 3.02 -1.95
C GLU A 139 23.20 1.72 -2.05
N ASN A 140 23.02 0.92 -3.11
CA ASN A 140 23.83 -0.29 -3.32
C ASN A 140 25.32 0.01 -3.56
N LEU A 141 25.62 1.12 -4.24
CA LEU A 141 26.98 1.55 -4.54
C LEU A 141 27.62 2.42 -3.45
N GLU A 142 26.93 2.61 -2.32
CA GLU A 142 27.35 3.46 -1.20
C GLU A 142 27.66 4.92 -1.59
N ASN A 143 27.09 5.42 -2.69
CA ASN A 143 27.25 6.79 -3.16
C ASN A 143 26.24 7.73 -2.49
N GLN A 144 26.59 8.19 -1.28
CA GLN A 144 25.70 9.01 -0.44
C GLN A 144 25.30 10.34 -1.09
N ASP A 145 26.24 11.05 -1.72
CA ASP A 145 25.96 12.36 -2.30
C ASP A 145 24.91 12.28 -3.41
N GLU A 146 25.02 11.28 -4.28
CA GLU A 146 24.08 11.11 -5.40
C GLU A 146 22.75 10.50 -4.94
N LEU A 147 22.79 9.63 -3.92
CA LEU A 147 21.59 9.11 -3.25
C LEU A 147 20.70 10.26 -2.76
N PHE A 148 21.25 11.22 -2.02
CA PHE A 148 20.46 12.32 -1.47
C PHE A 148 19.94 13.27 -2.57
N LYS A 149 20.70 13.54 -3.63
CA LYS A 149 20.21 14.34 -4.77
C LYS A 149 19.03 13.67 -5.46
N CYS A 150 19.13 12.36 -5.71
CA CYS A 150 18.07 11.60 -6.36
C CYS A 150 16.80 11.56 -5.50
N LEU A 151 16.96 11.31 -4.19
CA LEU A 151 15.85 11.33 -3.24
C LEU A 151 15.20 12.71 -3.15
N ASP A 152 15.98 13.78 -3.02
CA ASP A 152 15.45 15.14 -2.89
C ASP A 152 14.62 15.53 -4.12
N GLU A 153 15.15 15.32 -5.33
CA GLU A 153 14.43 15.66 -6.56
C GLU A 153 13.17 14.80 -6.75
N GLY A 154 13.28 13.48 -6.54
CA GLY A 154 12.16 12.56 -6.65
C GLY A 154 11.04 12.88 -5.65
N ASN A 155 11.41 13.15 -4.40
CA ASN A 155 10.49 13.54 -3.33
C ASN A 155 9.84 14.90 -3.61
N ARG A 156 10.63 15.92 -4.01
CA ARG A 156 10.11 17.25 -4.34
C ARG A 156 9.07 17.21 -5.47
N LEU A 157 9.34 16.46 -6.54
CA LEU A 157 8.41 16.28 -7.65
C LEU A 157 7.14 15.55 -7.21
N ARG A 158 7.29 14.47 -6.44
CA ARG A 158 6.15 13.66 -6.00
C ARG A 158 5.27 14.40 -4.98
N LYS A 159 5.85 15.19 -4.07
CA LYS A 159 5.11 16.08 -3.17
C LYS A 159 4.25 17.07 -3.96
N LYS A 160 4.82 17.67 -5.02
CA LYS A 160 4.10 18.58 -5.91
C LYS A 160 2.90 17.89 -6.58
N ASP A 161 3.07 16.66 -7.07
CA ASP A 161 2.00 15.90 -7.74
C ASP A 161 0.85 15.54 -6.80
N LEU A 162 1.17 15.28 -5.54
CA LEU A 162 0.17 14.93 -4.52
C LEU A 162 -0.52 16.17 -3.93
N ASN A 163 0.03 17.37 -4.15
CA ASN A 163 -0.45 18.62 -3.56
C ASN A 163 -0.68 18.47 -2.03
N TYR A 164 0.28 17.83 -1.36
CA TYR A 164 0.22 17.56 0.07
C TYR A 164 0.61 18.80 0.89
N SER A 165 -0.07 18.99 2.02
CA SER A 165 0.34 19.91 3.08
C SER A 165 0.09 19.27 4.45
N LEU A 166 1.02 19.48 5.38
CA LEU A 166 0.90 18.98 6.74
C LEU A 166 -0.37 19.51 7.44
N GLU A 167 -0.79 20.73 7.13
CA GLU A 167 -2.02 21.35 7.63
C GLU A 167 -3.26 20.47 7.40
N LYS A 168 -3.35 19.79 6.24
CA LYS A 168 -4.47 18.86 5.98
C LYS A 168 -4.51 17.72 6.99
N SER A 169 -3.35 17.16 7.33
CA SER A 169 -3.24 16.10 8.33
C SER A 169 -3.51 16.62 9.76
N GLN A 170 -3.05 17.82 10.09
CA GLN A 170 -3.33 18.48 11.37
C GLN A 170 -4.83 18.74 11.57
N ASN A 171 -5.50 19.24 10.52
CA ASN A 171 -6.94 19.49 10.53
C ASN A 171 -7.74 18.19 10.69
N LEU A 172 -7.33 17.11 10.01
CA LEU A 172 -7.97 15.81 10.17
C LEU A 172 -7.79 15.23 11.59
N SER A 173 -6.55 15.24 12.10
CA SER A 173 -6.24 14.74 13.45
C SER A 173 -7.00 15.52 14.53
N SER A 174 -6.99 16.86 14.47
CA SER A 174 -7.72 17.71 15.42
C SER A 174 -9.24 17.50 15.34
N THR A 175 -9.78 17.29 14.13
CA THR A 175 -11.20 16.95 13.93
C THR A 175 -11.55 15.64 14.64
N PHE A 176 -10.79 14.57 14.41
CA PHE A 176 -11.07 13.28 15.03
C PHE A 176 -10.95 13.33 16.54
N ARG A 177 -9.91 13.97 17.08
CA ARG A 177 -9.82 14.17 18.53
C ARG A 177 -11.04 14.91 19.08
N ARG A 178 -11.45 16.02 18.45
CA ARG A 178 -12.64 16.78 18.87
C ARG A 178 -13.91 15.93 18.84
N LEU A 179 -14.17 15.19 17.76
CA LEU A 179 -15.37 14.36 17.62
C LEU A 179 -15.47 13.31 18.74
N PHE A 180 -14.34 12.71 19.11
CA PHE A 180 -14.31 11.65 20.12
C PHE A 180 -14.14 12.17 21.55
N SER A 181 -13.64 13.40 21.75
CA SER A 181 -13.66 14.05 23.07
C SER A 181 -15.06 14.49 23.51
N THR A 182 -15.97 14.73 22.57
CA THR A 182 -17.35 15.16 22.87
C THR A 182 -18.35 14.01 22.99
N LEU A 183 -17.96 12.80 22.61
CA LEU A 183 -18.78 11.62 22.76
C LEU A 183 -18.84 11.25 24.26
N PRO A 184 -20.04 11.12 24.87
CA PRO A 184 -20.15 10.65 26.25
C PRO A 184 -19.48 9.29 26.34
N THR A 185 -18.54 9.12 27.27
CA THR A 185 -17.62 7.98 27.43
C THR A 185 -18.24 6.69 26.89
N VAL A 186 -17.95 6.38 25.62
CA VAL A 186 -18.60 5.31 24.85
C VAL A 186 -17.98 4.00 25.29
N ILE A 187 -18.40 3.53 26.46
CA ILE A 187 -18.14 2.17 26.95
C ILE A 187 -19.45 1.51 27.39
N GLU A 188 -20.52 2.27 27.67
CA GLU A 188 -21.81 1.70 28.12
C GLU A 188 -22.86 1.42 27.01
N GLN A 189 -22.65 1.88 25.77
CA GLN A 189 -23.64 1.69 24.68
C GLN A 189 -23.50 0.36 23.90
N SER A 190 -22.97 -0.69 24.55
CA SER A 190 -22.80 -2.02 23.96
C SER A 190 -24.11 -2.81 23.75
N GLN A 191 -25.29 -2.18 23.88
CA GLN A 191 -26.56 -2.92 23.93
C GLN A 191 -27.34 -2.98 22.60
N SER A 192 -26.87 -2.40 21.48
CA SER A 192 -27.67 -2.33 20.24
C SER A 192 -27.09 -3.02 18.99
N PHE A 193 -25.86 -3.53 19.03
CA PHE A 193 -25.27 -4.19 17.85
C PHE A 193 -25.60 -5.69 17.83
N GLU A 194 -26.15 -6.16 16.71
CA GLU A 194 -26.27 -7.59 16.48
C GLU A 194 -24.88 -8.26 16.44
N PRO A 195 -24.70 -9.41 17.11
CA PRO A 195 -23.45 -10.16 17.07
C PRO A 195 -23.05 -10.50 15.64
N SER A 196 -21.78 -10.23 15.28
CA SER A 196 -21.19 -10.66 14.02
C SER A 196 -20.42 -11.96 14.22
N THR A 197 -20.47 -12.86 13.23
CA THR A 197 -19.58 -14.02 13.18
C THR A 197 -18.16 -13.62 12.78
N ILE A 198 -18.01 -12.60 11.92
CA ILE A 198 -16.72 -12.05 11.50
C ILE A 198 -16.17 -11.14 12.60
N ARG A 199 -14.93 -11.40 13.00
CA ARG A 199 -14.16 -10.64 14.00
C ARG A 199 -12.93 -10.01 13.34
N PRO A 200 -12.96 -8.70 13.05
CA PRO A 200 -11.84 -8.04 12.39
C PRO A 200 -10.66 -7.79 13.34
N ILE A 201 -9.44 -7.99 12.84
CA ILE A 201 -8.21 -7.56 13.51
C ILE A 201 -7.59 -6.44 12.66
N PHE A 202 -7.49 -5.24 13.22
CA PHE A 202 -6.85 -4.11 12.56
C PHE A 202 -5.39 -4.03 12.96
N ILE A 203 -4.50 -4.10 11.98
CA ILE A 203 -3.05 -4.04 12.18
C ILE A 203 -2.58 -2.64 11.72
N VAL A 204 -2.26 -1.79 12.69
CA VAL A 204 -2.09 -0.34 12.51
C VAL A 204 -0.69 0.13 12.93
N GLY A 205 -0.32 1.32 12.48
CA GLY A 205 0.96 1.96 12.79
C GLY A 205 1.42 2.86 11.66
N MET A 206 2.67 3.31 11.72
CA MET A 206 3.25 4.03 10.57
C MET A 206 3.55 3.07 9.42
N PRO A 207 3.42 3.49 8.14
CA PRO A 207 3.93 2.71 7.02
C PRO A 207 5.39 2.34 7.26
N ARG A 208 5.81 1.13 6.82
CA ARG A 208 7.17 0.62 7.04
C ARG A 208 7.54 0.34 8.51
N SER A 209 6.58 0.30 9.44
CA SER A 209 6.83 -0.12 10.84
C SER A 209 6.94 -1.64 11.04
N GLY A 210 6.67 -2.46 10.01
CA GLY A 210 6.69 -3.93 10.12
C GLY A 210 5.31 -4.60 10.19
N THR A 211 4.23 -3.85 9.95
CA THR A 211 2.85 -4.36 9.96
C THR A 211 2.61 -5.59 9.08
N THR A 212 3.35 -5.75 7.97
CA THR A 212 3.21 -6.90 7.07
C THR A 212 3.77 -8.18 7.68
N LEU A 213 4.88 -8.11 8.42
CA LEU A 213 5.43 -9.27 9.13
C LEU A 213 4.42 -9.74 10.20
N VAL A 214 3.83 -8.79 10.93
CA VAL A 214 2.86 -9.09 11.99
C VAL A 214 1.58 -9.71 11.42
N GLU A 215 1.11 -9.21 10.27
CA GLU A 215 0.01 -9.86 9.56
C GLU A 215 0.36 -11.28 9.13
N GLN A 216 1.55 -11.51 8.58
CA GLN A 216 2.00 -12.85 8.19
C GLN A 216 2.05 -13.82 9.38
N ILE A 217 2.50 -13.35 10.54
CA ILE A 217 2.49 -14.13 11.79
C ILE A 217 1.04 -14.45 12.19
N ILE A 218 0.18 -13.43 12.29
CA ILE A 218 -1.21 -13.59 12.73
C ILE A 218 -2.01 -14.49 11.76
N SER A 219 -1.82 -14.31 10.45
CA SER A 219 -2.50 -15.08 9.39
C SER A 219 -1.91 -16.48 9.17
N SER A 220 -0.79 -16.83 9.83
CA SER A 220 -0.31 -18.21 9.86
C SER A 220 -1.21 -19.14 10.68
N HIS A 221 -2.06 -18.57 11.55
CA HIS A 221 -3.03 -19.34 12.32
C HIS A 221 -4.21 -19.76 11.43
N HIS A 222 -4.55 -21.05 11.44
CA HIS A 222 -5.60 -21.70 10.61
C HIS A 222 -7.04 -21.14 10.72
N ALA A 223 -7.27 -20.18 11.61
CA ALA A 223 -8.58 -19.56 11.84
C ALA A 223 -8.61 -18.08 11.43
N VAL A 224 -7.51 -17.59 10.84
CA VAL A 224 -7.30 -16.18 10.48
C VAL A 224 -7.00 -16.07 8.99
N TYR A 225 -7.79 -15.25 8.31
CA TYR A 225 -7.54 -14.89 6.92
C TYR A 225 -6.82 -13.54 6.83
N GLY A 226 -5.66 -13.53 6.16
CA GLY A 226 -4.86 -12.34 5.90
C GLY A 226 -5.40 -11.52 4.74
N ALA A 227 -6.17 -10.45 4.98
CA ALA A 227 -6.80 -9.69 3.88
C ALA A 227 -5.95 -8.51 3.35
N GLY A 228 -4.81 -8.20 3.95
CA GLY A 228 -3.91 -7.16 3.51
C GLY A 228 -4.44 -5.74 3.75
N GLU A 229 -4.12 -4.81 2.84
CA GLU A 229 -4.48 -3.39 2.95
C GLU A 229 -5.90 -3.13 2.42
N LEU A 230 -6.89 -3.03 3.30
CA LEU A 230 -8.28 -2.77 2.88
C LEU A 230 -8.60 -1.27 2.87
N THR A 231 -9.07 -0.76 1.73
CA THR A 231 -9.48 0.66 1.62
C THR A 231 -10.93 0.91 2.01
N THR A 232 -11.67 -0.13 2.43
CA THR A 232 -13.10 -0.05 2.74
C THR A 232 -13.36 0.92 3.89
N LEU A 233 -12.62 0.81 4.99
CA LEU A 233 -12.86 1.63 6.18
C LEU A 233 -12.68 3.14 5.87
N PRO A 234 -11.55 3.61 5.27
CA PRO A 234 -11.44 5.00 4.86
C PRO A 234 -12.54 5.46 3.90
N THR A 235 -13.01 4.58 3.02
CA THR A 235 -14.08 4.88 2.04
C THR A 235 -15.41 5.13 2.73
N VAL A 236 -15.75 4.35 3.76
CA VAL A 236 -17.02 4.46 4.49
C VAL A 236 -16.98 5.59 5.53
N VAL A 237 -15.86 5.77 6.23
CA VAL A 237 -15.69 6.81 7.25
C VAL A 237 -15.53 8.20 6.63
N GLY A 238 -14.88 8.31 5.47
CA GLY A 238 -14.55 9.59 4.84
C GLY A 238 -15.74 10.54 4.60
N PRO A 239 -16.87 10.09 4.03
CA PRO A 239 -18.09 10.91 3.91
C PRO A 239 -18.64 11.36 5.26
N ILE A 240 -18.76 10.45 6.24
CA ILE A 240 -19.27 10.73 7.59
C ILE A 240 -18.43 11.83 8.26
N ALA A 241 -17.10 11.66 8.25
CA ALA A 241 -16.18 12.65 8.80
C ALA A 241 -16.31 14.04 8.15
N ARG A 242 -16.51 14.10 6.82
CA ARG A 242 -16.69 15.36 6.08
C ARG A 242 -18.04 16.02 6.38
N ASP A 243 -19.10 15.25 6.51
CA ASP A 243 -20.43 15.78 6.83
C ASP A 243 -20.43 16.42 8.23
N HIS A 244 -19.79 15.78 9.21
CA HIS A 244 -19.64 16.36 10.55
C HIS A 244 -18.79 17.65 10.55
N LEU A 245 -17.76 17.72 9.71
CA LEU A 245 -16.95 18.93 9.54
C LEU A 245 -17.75 20.12 8.99
N THR A 246 -18.72 19.86 8.11
CA THR A 246 -19.52 20.90 7.46
C THR A 246 -20.77 21.28 8.25
N GLN A 247 -21.40 20.32 8.93
CA GLN A 247 -22.69 20.51 9.62
C GLN A 247 -22.56 20.69 11.14
N ASN A 248 -21.36 20.48 11.71
CA ASN A 248 -21.08 20.57 13.15
C ASN A 248 -22.03 19.71 14.01
N THR A 249 -22.43 18.55 13.49
CA THR A 249 -23.27 17.56 14.17
C THR A 249 -22.42 16.56 14.95
N ASN A 250 -22.94 15.99 16.04
CA ASN A 250 -22.27 14.92 16.77
C ASN A 250 -22.41 13.57 16.07
N LEU A 251 -21.45 12.67 16.29
CA LEU A 251 -21.57 11.27 15.87
C LEU A 251 -22.79 10.63 16.54
N SER A 252 -23.50 9.81 15.79
CA SER A 252 -24.69 9.08 16.24
C SER A 252 -24.55 7.57 16.05
N ASP A 253 -25.36 6.79 16.77
CA ASP A 253 -25.41 5.33 16.64
C ASP A 253 -25.70 4.88 15.20
N SER A 254 -26.51 5.65 14.47
CA SER A 254 -26.80 5.38 13.06
C SER A 254 -25.55 5.44 12.16
N ASN A 255 -24.60 6.31 12.49
CA ASN A 255 -23.33 6.39 11.77
C ASN A 255 -22.50 5.12 12.02
N PHE A 256 -22.40 4.68 13.27
CA PHE A 256 -21.64 3.47 13.61
C PHE A 256 -22.29 2.20 13.06
N LEU A 257 -23.63 2.10 13.08
CA LEU A 257 -24.38 1.00 12.43
C LEU A 257 -24.12 0.94 10.92
N SER A 258 -24.11 2.10 10.25
CA SER A 258 -23.81 2.18 8.82
C SER A 258 -22.37 1.78 8.50
N ILE A 259 -21.40 2.21 9.32
CA ILE A 259 -19.99 1.79 9.20
C ILE A 259 -19.88 0.28 9.37
N ARG A 260 -20.51 -0.26 10.43
CA ARG A 260 -20.51 -1.68 10.76
C ARG A 260 -21.06 -2.52 9.61
N GLN A 261 -22.25 -2.18 9.12
CA GLN A 261 -22.91 -2.92 8.04
C GLN A 261 -22.06 -2.93 6.76
N GLN A 262 -21.65 -1.75 6.27
CA GLN A 262 -20.90 -1.66 5.01
C GLN A 262 -19.54 -2.34 5.07
N TYR A 263 -18.86 -2.29 6.21
CA TYR A 263 -17.56 -2.95 6.37
C TYR A 263 -17.70 -4.47 6.48
N LEU A 264 -18.65 -4.98 7.27
CA LEU A 264 -18.91 -6.43 7.35
C LEU A 264 -19.38 -7.00 6.01
N ASP A 265 -20.20 -6.27 5.26
CA ASP A 265 -20.61 -6.62 3.89
C ASP A 265 -19.43 -6.66 2.92
N ALA A 266 -18.38 -5.87 3.15
CA ALA A 266 -17.17 -5.93 2.35
C ALA A 266 -16.30 -7.14 2.75
N LEU A 267 -16.20 -7.45 4.04
CA LEU A 267 -15.46 -8.61 4.53
C LEU A 267 -16.11 -9.94 4.11
N SER A 268 -17.45 -10.02 4.09
CA SER A 268 -18.15 -11.25 3.68
C SER A 268 -17.89 -11.65 2.23
N ARG A 269 -17.51 -10.70 1.36
CA ARG A 269 -17.18 -10.94 -0.06
C ARG A 269 -15.83 -11.62 -0.28
N PHE A 270 -15.03 -11.81 0.76
CA PHE A 270 -13.85 -12.68 0.67
C PHE A 270 -14.25 -14.15 0.50
N GLU A 271 -15.46 -14.54 0.95
CA GLU A 271 -15.98 -15.92 0.84
C GLU A 271 -15.03 -16.97 1.43
N VAL A 272 -14.40 -16.61 2.55
CA VAL A 272 -13.43 -17.44 3.27
C VAL A 272 -14.09 -18.16 4.46
N PRO A 273 -13.64 -19.37 4.82
CA PRO A 273 -14.19 -20.10 5.97
C PRO A 273 -13.78 -19.51 7.33
N GLU A 274 -12.71 -18.71 7.38
CA GLU A 274 -12.20 -18.09 8.59
C GLU A 274 -13.12 -16.97 9.09
N ASN A 275 -13.41 -16.99 10.39
CA ASN A 275 -14.22 -15.96 11.05
C ASN A 275 -13.36 -14.79 11.59
N VAL A 276 -12.03 -14.88 11.52
CA VAL A 276 -11.13 -13.80 11.90
C VAL A 276 -10.45 -13.28 10.64
N ILE A 277 -10.59 -11.99 10.37
CA ILE A 277 -10.08 -11.38 9.14
C ILE A 277 -9.22 -10.19 9.51
N THR A 278 -7.99 -10.14 9.00
CA THR A 278 -7.10 -8.99 9.22
C THR A 278 -7.41 -7.86 8.27
N ASP A 279 -7.24 -6.62 8.73
CA ASP A 279 -7.10 -5.43 7.90
C ASP A 279 -5.80 -4.74 8.31
N LYS A 280 -4.78 -4.97 7.49
CA LYS A 280 -3.44 -4.41 7.66
C LYS A 280 -3.30 -3.17 6.79
N LEU A 281 -4.10 -2.14 7.03
CA LEU A 281 -3.81 -0.80 6.52
C LEU A 281 -3.20 0.06 7.64
N PRO A 282 -1.88 0.35 7.62
CA PRO A 282 -1.20 1.01 8.74
C PRO A 282 -1.90 2.31 9.18
N LEU A 283 -2.32 3.13 8.20
CA LEU A 283 -3.00 4.41 8.41
C LEU A 283 -4.39 4.29 9.08
N ASN A 284 -4.93 3.09 9.29
CA ASN A 284 -6.15 2.89 10.07
C ASN A 284 -6.00 3.33 11.54
N PHE A 285 -4.77 3.60 12.02
CA PHE A 285 -4.55 4.27 13.30
C PHE A 285 -5.34 5.57 13.44
N GLN A 286 -5.60 6.27 12.32
CA GLN A 286 -6.38 7.52 12.33
C GLN A 286 -7.85 7.29 12.66
N TYR A 287 -8.36 6.08 12.46
CA TYR A 287 -9.78 5.74 12.56
C TYR A 287 -10.13 4.84 13.76
N ILE A 288 -9.21 4.64 14.71
CA ILE A 288 -9.42 3.73 15.87
C ILE A 288 -10.71 4.03 16.62
N GLY A 289 -11.04 5.31 16.84
CA GLY A 289 -12.31 5.69 17.47
C GLY A 289 -13.53 5.14 16.72
N PHE A 290 -13.56 5.28 15.39
CA PHE A 290 -14.64 4.73 14.58
C PHE A 290 -14.67 3.20 14.61
N ILE A 291 -13.50 2.55 14.59
CA ILE A 291 -13.37 1.10 14.64
C ILE A 291 -13.96 0.58 15.96
N LEU A 292 -13.49 1.08 17.10
CA LEU A 292 -13.91 0.56 18.41
C LEU A 292 -15.36 0.92 18.75
N SER A 293 -15.90 2.02 18.19
CA SER A 293 -17.32 2.35 18.32
C SER A 293 -18.25 1.51 17.43
N ALA A 294 -17.80 1.09 16.24
CA ALA A 294 -18.61 0.28 15.31
C ALA A 294 -18.42 -1.24 15.50
N PHE A 295 -17.28 -1.66 16.05
CA PHE A 295 -16.90 -3.06 16.23
C PHE A 295 -16.37 -3.30 17.65
N PRO A 296 -17.26 -3.47 18.64
CA PRO A 296 -16.85 -3.79 20.01
C PRO A 296 -16.00 -5.08 20.11
N GLU A 297 -16.15 -5.99 19.16
CA GLU A 297 -15.41 -7.25 19.03
C GLU A 297 -14.05 -7.13 18.33
N ALA A 298 -13.74 -5.98 17.72
CA ALA A 298 -12.49 -5.80 16.99
C ALA A 298 -11.28 -5.83 17.92
N LYS A 299 -10.14 -6.28 17.37
CA LYS A 299 -8.83 -6.13 18.01
C LYS A 299 -8.00 -5.12 17.24
N ILE A 300 -7.30 -4.26 17.96
CA ILE A 300 -6.32 -3.34 17.39
C ILE A 300 -4.94 -3.84 17.79
N VAL A 301 -4.11 -4.17 16.80
CA VAL A 301 -2.70 -4.50 16.97
C VAL A 301 -1.90 -3.33 16.41
N HIS A 302 -1.20 -2.61 17.28
CA HIS A 302 -0.46 -1.40 16.95
C HIS A 302 1.05 -1.65 16.95
N LEU A 303 1.70 -1.37 15.82
CA LEU A 303 3.13 -1.56 15.67
C LEU A 303 3.92 -0.28 15.95
N LYS A 304 4.80 -0.37 16.94
CA LYS A 304 5.81 0.62 17.28
C LYS A 304 7.17 0.17 16.72
N ARG A 305 7.91 1.12 16.17
CA ARG A 305 9.27 0.94 15.63
C ARG A 305 10.06 2.20 15.89
N ASP A 306 11.40 2.14 15.97
CA ASP A 306 12.23 3.35 16.08
C ASP A 306 11.82 4.39 15.03
N ALA A 307 11.61 5.62 15.51
CA ALA A 307 11.05 6.71 14.70
C ALA A 307 11.96 7.08 13.54
N ARG A 308 13.29 7.07 13.73
CA ARG A 308 14.26 7.42 12.69
C ARG A 308 14.32 6.32 11.63
N ALA A 309 14.33 5.05 12.04
CA ALA A 309 14.29 3.92 11.12
C ALA A 309 13.01 3.94 10.27
N THR A 310 11.87 4.22 10.91
CA THR A 310 10.57 4.34 10.25
C THR A 310 10.55 5.50 9.25
N CYS A 311 10.87 6.72 9.71
CA CYS A 311 10.90 7.90 8.85
C CYS A 311 11.90 7.76 7.70
N TRP A 312 13.09 7.23 7.94
CA TRP A 312 14.07 6.99 6.88
C TRP A 312 13.58 5.96 5.86
N SER A 313 12.93 4.87 6.31
CA SER A 313 12.36 3.90 5.37
C SER A 313 11.19 4.47 4.58
N ILE A 314 10.41 5.40 5.14
CA ILE A 314 9.31 6.08 4.45
C ILE A 314 9.86 7.05 3.41
N TYR A 315 10.83 7.89 3.78
CA TYR A 315 11.40 8.95 2.92
C TYR A 315 12.06 8.42 1.64
N LYS A 316 12.60 7.19 1.70
CA LYS A 316 13.20 6.51 0.54
C LYS A 316 12.19 5.76 -0.35
N CYS A 317 10.92 5.69 0.05
CA CYS A 317 9.94 4.83 -0.60
C CYS A 317 9.01 5.62 -1.52
N HIS A 318 8.88 5.17 -2.77
CA HIS A 318 7.85 5.67 -3.67
C HIS A 318 6.52 4.91 -3.45
N PHE A 319 5.60 5.52 -2.69
CA PHE A 319 4.25 5.00 -2.51
C PHE A 319 3.37 5.22 -3.75
N LYS A 320 2.79 4.12 -4.26
CA LYS A 320 1.84 4.14 -5.39
C LYS A 320 0.56 4.91 -5.06
N ASN A 321 0.05 4.76 -3.84
CA ASN A 321 -1.18 5.42 -3.40
C ASN A 321 -0.97 6.93 -3.15
N LYS A 322 -2.06 7.70 -3.15
CA LYS A 322 -2.04 9.15 -2.90
C LYS A 322 -2.15 9.53 -1.41
N GLY A 323 -2.40 8.56 -0.53
CA GLY A 323 -2.65 8.79 0.90
C GLY A 323 -1.39 9.14 1.71
N ASN A 324 -0.21 8.80 1.19
CA ASN A 324 1.06 8.96 1.88
C ASN A 324 1.81 10.25 1.50
N GLY A 325 1.10 11.36 1.30
CA GLY A 325 1.70 12.62 0.85
C GLY A 325 2.79 13.19 1.78
N PHE A 326 2.72 12.88 3.07
CA PHE A 326 3.71 13.26 4.09
C PHE A 326 5.09 12.63 3.88
N ALA A 327 5.20 11.56 3.09
CA ALA A 327 6.46 10.81 2.93
C ALA A 327 7.56 11.59 2.20
N TYR A 328 7.17 12.59 1.39
CA TYR A 328 8.01 13.18 0.36
C TYR A 328 8.67 14.51 0.77
N ASN A 329 8.79 14.77 2.07
CA ASN A 329 9.55 15.88 2.65
C ASN A 329 9.83 15.58 4.12
N LEU A 330 11.05 15.81 4.60
CA LEU A 330 11.44 15.42 5.96
C LEU A 330 10.68 16.21 7.04
N ASP A 331 10.38 17.49 6.82
CA ASP A 331 9.64 18.31 7.78
C ASP A 331 8.17 17.84 7.88
N ASP A 332 7.52 17.61 6.74
CA ASP A 332 6.18 17.05 6.68
C ASP A 332 6.12 15.66 7.33
N LEU A 333 7.11 14.81 7.05
CA LEU A 333 7.18 13.46 7.59
C LEU A 333 7.35 13.48 9.11
N SER A 334 8.27 14.30 9.62
CA SER A 334 8.48 14.48 11.05
C SER A 334 7.22 15.05 11.72
N GLY A 335 6.58 16.04 11.10
CA GLY A 335 5.33 16.62 11.60
C GLY A 335 4.19 15.61 11.63
N PHE A 336 4.03 14.81 10.57
CA PHE A 336 3.03 13.75 10.51
C PHE A 336 3.31 12.64 11.53
N TYR A 337 4.58 12.26 11.73
CA TYR A 337 4.96 11.31 12.77
C TYR A 337 4.58 11.83 14.18
N GLY A 338 4.78 13.13 14.45
CA GLY A 338 4.32 13.77 15.68
C GLY A 338 2.81 13.65 15.87
N LEU A 339 2.04 13.94 14.81
CA LEU A 339 0.57 13.76 14.83
C LEU A 339 0.15 12.31 15.08
N TYR A 340 0.89 11.35 14.54
CA TYR A 340 0.66 9.92 14.78
C TYR A 340 0.86 9.57 16.25
N VAL A 341 1.94 10.02 16.88
CA VAL A 341 2.20 9.79 18.31
C VAL A 341 1.08 10.41 19.17
N GLU A 342 0.78 11.69 18.95
CA GLU A 342 -0.29 12.38 19.68
C GLU A 342 -1.65 11.67 19.56
N LEU A 343 -1.97 11.18 18.36
CA LEU A 343 -3.25 10.54 18.10
C LEU A 343 -3.32 9.14 18.72
N MET A 344 -2.22 8.39 18.71
CA MET A 344 -2.15 7.09 19.40
C MET A 344 -2.26 7.25 20.91
N ASP A 345 -1.59 8.25 21.50
CA ASP A 345 -1.72 8.56 22.93
C ASP A 345 -3.16 8.91 23.29
N PHE A 346 -3.83 9.70 22.45
CA PHE A 346 -5.25 10.01 22.61
C PHE A 346 -6.14 8.76 22.59
N TRP A 347 -5.91 7.83 21.66
CA TRP A 347 -6.69 6.60 21.58
C TRP A 347 -6.46 5.67 22.76
N HIS A 348 -5.22 5.54 23.23
CA HIS A 348 -4.90 4.77 24.43
C HIS A 348 -5.58 5.33 25.69
N GLN A 349 -5.69 6.66 25.81
CA GLN A 349 -6.41 7.31 26.90
C GLN A 349 -7.93 7.08 26.82
N LEU A 350 -8.50 7.12 25.61
CA LEU A 350 -9.94 6.99 25.40
C LEU A 350 -10.42 5.53 25.48
N PHE A 351 -9.58 4.58 25.08
CA PHE A 351 -9.90 3.15 25.02
C PHE A 351 -8.84 2.31 25.76
N PRO A 352 -8.78 2.40 27.11
CA PRO A 352 -7.83 1.63 27.88
C PRO A 352 -7.99 0.13 27.62
N ASP A 353 -6.87 -0.58 27.50
CA ASP A 353 -6.77 -2.03 27.28
C ASP A 353 -7.42 -2.56 25.99
N LYS A 354 -7.74 -1.69 25.02
CA LYS A 354 -8.31 -2.09 23.71
C LYS A 354 -7.29 -2.14 22.57
N ILE A 355 -6.11 -1.57 22.77
CA ILE A 355 -5.05 -1.48 21.76
C ILE A 355 -3.85 -2.27 22.27
N TYR A 356 -3.45 -3.29 21.53
CA TYR A 356 -2.29 -4.10 21.84
C TYR A 356 -1.07 -3.54 21.10
N ASP A 357 -0.11 -3.00 21.85
CA ASP A 357 1.14 -2.48 21.29
C ASP A 357 2.17 -3.61 21.14
N ILE A 358 2.79 -3.70 19.96
CA ILE A 358 3.93 -4.59 19.69
C ILE A 358 5.12 -3.73 19.27
N CYS A 359 6.29 -4.02 19.83
CA CYS A 359 7.55 -3.40 19.45
C CYS A 359 8.22 -4.22 18.35
N TYR A 360 8.53 -3.58 17.21
CA TYR A 360 9.14 -4.26 16.07
C TYR A 360 10.54 -4.81 16.40
N GLU A 361 11.34 -4.03 17.12
CA GLU A 361 12.68 -4.42 17.53
C GLU A 361 12.66 -5.66 18.44
N ASP A 362 11.72 -5.72 19.37
CA ASP A 362 11.55 -6.88 20.27
C ASP A 362 11.04 -8.09 19.48
N LEU A 363 10.04 -7.91 18.61
CA LEU A 363 9.50 -8.97 17.76
C LEU A 363 10.58 -9.62 16.87
N THR A 364 11.48 -8.82 16.30
CA THR A 364 12.54 -9.33 15.41
C THR A 364 13.71 -9.96 16.16
N THR A 365 13.82 -9.76 17.47
CA THR A 365 14.87 -10.34 18.31
C THR A 365 14.38 -11.53 19.13
N ASN A 366 13.09 -11.55 19.50
CA ASN A 366 12.47 -12.56 20.34
C ASN A 366 11.03 -12.86 19.88
N GLN A 367 10.91 -13.54 18.75
CA GLN A 367 9.62 -13.77 18.12
C GLN A 367 8.67 -14.62 18.98
N GLU A 368 9.17 -15.62 19.72
CA GLU A 368 8.31 -16.56 20.48
C GLU A 368 7.62 -15.94 21.71
N GLU A 369 8.19 -14.91 22.34
CA GLU A 369 7.58 -14.24 23.50
C GLU A 369 6.62 -13.11 23.10
N GLU A 370 6.78 -12.57 21.88
CA GLU A 370 6.03 -11.42 21.36
C GLU A 370 4.85 -11.82 20.45
N THR A 371 4.65 -13.12 20.17
CA THR A 371 3.58 -13.66 19.33
C THR A 371 2.83 -14.78 20.02
#